data_AF-A0A1I4L4I5-F1
#
_entry.id   AF-A0A1I4L4I5-F1
#
_cell.length_a   1.000
_cell.length_b   1.000
_cell.length_c   1.000
_cell.angle_alpha   90.00
_cell.angle_beta   90.00
_cell.angle_gamma   90.00
#
_symmetry.space_group_name_H-M   'P 1'
#
loop_
_entity.id
_entity.type
_entity.pdbx_description
1 polymer ?
#
loop_
_entity_poly.entity_id
_entity_poly.type
_entity_poly.pdbx_seq_one_letter_code
_entity_poly.pdbx_strand_id
1 'polypeptide(L)' 'MHADGAQLRQIADLVDAGAIRPVVGATVPFADAPDAVASLGSTRIRGKAVATLP' A
#
# COMPACT_ATOMS: atom_id res chain seq x y z
N MET A 1 2.32 8.38 16.07
CA MET A 1 1.37 7.51 15.34
C MET A 1 0.54 6.79 16.38
N HIS A 2 -0.79 6.79 16.26
CA HIS A 2 -1.69 6.07 17.18
C HIS A 2 -2.39 4.97 16.40
N ALA A 3 -2.33 3.73 16.87
CA ALA A 3 -3.02 2.62 16.23
C ALA A 3 -4.45 2.52 16.78
N ASP A 4 -5.45 2.55 15.88
CA ASP A 4 -6.86 2.35 16.22
C ASP A 4 -7.45 1.25 15.33
N GLY A 5 -7.74 0.09 15.93
CA GLY A 5 -8.31 -1.04 15.21
C GLY A 5 -9.77 -0.85 14.80
N ALA A 6 -10.54 -0.03 15.50
CA ALA A 6 -11.93 0.27 15.13
C ALA A 6 -11.96 1.11 13.85
N GLN A 7 -11.11 2.14 13.80
CA GLN A 7 -10.95 2.95 12.59
C GLN A 7 -10.46 2.11 11.39
N LEU A 8 -9.47 1.23 11.58
CA LEU A 8 -8.97 0.38 10.50
C LEU A 8 -10.06 -0.56 9.93
N ARG A 9 -10.97 -1.07 10.78
CA ARG A 9 -12.13 -1.85 10.32
C ARG A 9 -13.07 -1.03 9.45
N GLN A 10 -13.38 0.20 9.84
CA GLN A 10 -14.23 1.08 9.03
C GLN A 10 -13.61 1.38 7.65
N ILE A 11 -12.28 1.55 7.59
CA ILE A 11 -11.58 1.71 6.32
C ILE A 11 -11.69 0.44 5.46
N ALA A 12 -11.55 -0.74 6.06
CA ALA A 12 -11.72 -2.02 5.34
C ALA A 12 -13.13 -2.17 4.75
N ASP A 13 -14.18 -1.87 5.51
CA ASP A 13 -15.57 -1.94 5.04
C ASP A 13 -15.79 -1.02 3.81
N LEU A 14 -15.20 0.18 3.81
CA LEU A 14 -15.28 1.12 2.68
C LEU A 14 -14.50 0.63 1.44
N VAL A 15 -13.40 -0.11 1.63
CA VAL A 15 -12.65 -0.75 0.54
C VAL A 15 -13.45 -1.91 -0.04
N ASP A 16 -14.03 -2.75 0.81
CA ASP A 16 -14.84 -3.92 0.39
C ASP A 16 -16.11 -3.49 -0.35
N ALA A 17 -16.74 -2.39 0.09
CA ALA A 17 -17.87 -1.76 -0.61
C ALA A 17 -17.46 -1.07 -1.93
N GLY A 18 -16.17 -0.98 -2.24
CA GLY A 18 -15.66 -0.32 -3.44
C GLY A 18 -15.80 1.21 -3.45
N ALA A 19 -16.14 1.81 -2.30
CA ALA A 19 -16.22 3.26 -2.10
C ALA A 19 -14.82 3.89 -2.00
N ILE A 20 -13.86 3.17 -1.39
CA ILE A 20 -12.43 3.46 -1.46
C ILE A 20 -11.78 2.43 -2.39
N ARG A 21 -10.99 2.90 -3.36
CA ARG A 21 -10.29 2.03 -4.31
C ARG A 21 -8.79 2.21 -4.19
N PRO A 22 -8.07 1.28 -3.52
CA PRO A 22 -6.62 1.33 -3.45
C PRO A 22 -6.01 1.23 -4.85
N VAL A 23 -5.10 2.12 -5.18
CA VAL A 23 -4.32 2.07 -6.42
C VAL A 23 -2.95 1.51 -6.12
N VAL A 24 -2.66 0.29 -6.61
CA VAL A 24 -1.34 -0.33 -6.50
C VAL A 24 -0.47 0.18 -7.64
N GLY A 25 0.57 0.95 -7.30
CA GLY A 25 1.49 1.54 -8.27
C GLY A 25 2.65 0.62 -8.66
N ALA A 26 3.05 -0.26 -7.74
CA ALA A 26 4.10 -1.23 -7.96
C ALA A 26 3.92 -2.44 -7.02
N THR A 27 4.36 -3.62 -7.47
CA THR A 27 4.51 -4.81 -6.64
C THR A 27 5.92 -5.33 -6.82
N VAL A 28 6.63 -5.54 -5.71
CA VAL A 28 8.05 -5.94 -5.70
C VAL A 28 8.27 -7.14 -4.79
N PRO A 29 9.30 -7.96 -5.03
CA PRO A 29 9.76 -8.93 -4.05
C PRO A 29 10.17 -8.23 -2.75
N PHE A 30 9.90 -8.85 -1.59
CA PHE A 30 10.32 -8.29 -0.30
C PHE A 30 11.83 -8.06 -0.21
N ALA A 31 12.64 -8.89 -0.88
CA ALA A 31 14.09 -8.73 -0.98
C ALA A 31 14.50 -7.38 -1.58
N ASP A 32 13.67 -6.80 -2.46
CA ASP A 32 13.94 -5.55 -3.17
C ASP A 32 13.28 -4.34 -2.47
N ALA A 33 12.73 -4.52 -1.26
CA ALA A 33 12.06 -3.45 -0.53
C ALA A 33 12.93 -2.20 -0.28
N PRO A 34 14.25 -2.29 0.01
CA PRO A 34 15.09 -1.10 0.17
C PRO A 34 15.11 -0.21 -1.09
N ASP A 35 15.30 -0.82 -2.26
CA ASP A 35 15.34 -0.11 -3.55
C ASP A 35 13.97 0.45 -3.91
N ALA A 36 12.91 -0.32 -3.63
CA ALA A 36 11.54 0.13 -3.81
C ALA A 36 11.24 1.38 -2.97
N VAL A 37 11.64 1.40 -1.69
CA VAL A 37 11.50 2.57 -0.80
C VAL A 37 12.30 3.76 -1.33
N ALA A 38 13.55 3.54 -1.77
CA ALA A 38 14.38 4.60 -2.34
C ALA A 38 13.78 5.22 -3.61
N SER A 39 12.99 4.44 -4.37
CA SER A 39 12.31 4.90 -5.59
C SER A 39 10.94 5.56 -5.35
N LEU A 40 10.42 5.56 -4.11
CA LEU A 40 9.15 6.22 -3.77
C LEU A 40 9.25 7.74 -3.94
N GLY A 41 8.22 8.35 -4.52
CA GLY A 41 8.20 9.78 -4.81
C GLY A 41 8.91 10.17 -6.10
N SER A 42 9.62 9.25 -6.76
CA SER A 42 10.01 9.43 -8.16
C SER A 42 8.79 9.27 -9.08
N THR A 43 8.87 9.76 -10.32
CA THR A 43 7.81 9.59 -11.33
C THR A 43 7.48 8.12 -11.65
N ARG A 44 8.29 7.16 -11.17
CA ARG A 44 8.21 5.73 -11.47
C ARG A 44 7.14 4.98 -10.66
N ILE A 45 6.84 5.36 -9.41
CA ILE A 45 5.84 4.67 -8.58
C ILE A 45 4.75 5.67 -8.19
N ARG A 46 3.56 5.53 -8.79
CA ARG A 46 2.37 6.31 -8.44
C ARG A 46 1.34 5.42 -7.77
N GLY A 47 1.09 5.66 -6.48
CA GLY A 47 0.16 4.86 -5.66
C GLY A 47 0.89 4.03 -4.60
N LYS A 48 0.23 2.99 -4.10
CA LYS A 48 0.77 2.08 -3.08
C LYS A 48 1.82 1.14 -3.70
N ALA A 49 3.02 1.09 -3.11
CA ALA A 49 3.96 0.01 -3.36
C ALA A 49 3.67 -1.19 -2.44
N VAL A 50 3.64 -2.40 -2.98
CA VAL A 50 3.35 -3.64 -2.25
C VAL A 50 4.55 -4.56 -2.33
N ALA A 51 5.09 -4.96 -1.18
CA ALA A 51 6.08 -6.02 -1.10
C ALA A 51 5.39 -7.38 -1.00
N THR A 52 5.90 -8.37 -1.73
CA THR A 52 5.35 -9.73 -1.77
C THR A 52 6.38 -10.74 -1.29
N LEU A 53 5.88 -11.76 -0.59
CA LEU A 53 6.63 -12.96 -0.24
C LEU A 53 6.20 -14.09 -1.19
N PRO A 54 7.08 -15.06 -1.48
CA PRO A 54 6.73 -16.25 -2.25
C PRO A 54 5.64 -17.08 -1.57
#